data_AF-A0A9D1V8A4-F1
#
_entry.id   AF-A0A9D1V8A4-F1
#
_cell.length_a   1.000
_cell.length_b   1.000
_cell.length_c   1.000
_cell.angle_alpha   90.00
_cell.angle_beta   90.00
_cell.angle_gamma   90.00
#
_symmetry.space_group_name_H-M   'P 1'
#
loop_
_entity.id
_entity.type
_entity.pdbx_description
1 polymer ?
#
loop_
_entity_poly.entity_id
_entity_poly.type
_entity_poly.pdbx_seq_one_letter_code
_entity_poly.pdbx_strand_id
1 'polypeptide(L)'
;MKLIDFDEKFNKKVAEMLEKHAGEHTEEEWEDAIAKAYEKFGDTYMGAIGMTPRQYFEKMTDSGLVETLKEYILQDVPVPDILCGELEKRGASEPLLALLHETDEELVHYALNLIGSDPRALPRYAEMLSEEEYDEHIKDALADLLKESADEAKERILPLVKTESKPYALEILSRCKQKDDRVFEALLSAFRTGEEEEVPLYAGYLAAYGDERALPALQEHIAREDIDFVTFQELKFAIEALGGEYTAQRDFSEDESYKKIMAAGAGTDIFGSKKNG
;
A
#
# COMPACT_ATOMS: atom_id res chain seq x y z
N MET A 1 7.24 -31.33 -9.68
CA MET A 1 8.64 -31.26 -10.20
C MET A 1 9.58 -31.10 -9.02
N LYS A 2 10.83 -31.59 -8.99
CA LYS A 2 11.70 -31.31 -7.82
C LYS A 2 12.29 -29.90 -7.94
N LEU A 3 11.83 -28.97 -7.12
CA LEU A 3 12.32 -27.60 -7.11
C LEU A 3 13.73 -27.48 -6.53
N ILE A 4 14.37 -26.36 -6.87
CA ILE A 4 15.66 -26.00 -6.32
C ILE A 4 15.43 -24.90 -5.31
N ASP A 5 15.59 -25.23 -4.04
CA ASP A 5 15.58 -24.24 -2.98
C ASP A 5 16.90 -23.44 -3.04
N PHE A 6 16.84 -22.29 -3.71
CA PHE A 6 17.99 -21.39 -3.85
C PHE A 6 18.28 -20.65 -2.55
N ASP A 7 17.25 -20.36 -1.76
CA ASP A 7 17.37 -19.61 -0.51
C ASP A 7 17.95 -20.49 0.59
N GLU A 8 17.55 -21.76 0.73
CA GLU A 8 18.20 -22.69 1.67
C GLU A 8 19.69 -22.86 1.35
N LYS A 9 20.06 -22.88 0.06
CA LYS A 9 21.47 -22.95 -0.37
C LYS A 9 22.24 -21.68 -0.03
N PHE A 10 21.60 -20.52 -0.16
CA PHE A 10 22.18 -19.25 0.24
C PHE A 10 22.31 -19.14 1.75
N ASN A 11 21.25 -19.44 2.50
CA ASN A 11 21.17 -19.37 3.95
C ASN A 11 22.21 -20.27 4.62
N LYS A 12 22.46 -21.47 4.08
CA LYS A 12 23.57 -22.33 4.56
C LYS A 12 24.93 -21.64 4.44
N LYS A 13 25.19 -20.93 3.33
CA LYS A 13 26.45 -20.19 3.15
C LYS A 13 26.54 -18.96 4.05
N VAL A 14 25.42 -18.24 4.24
CA VAL A 14 25.36 -17.09 5.14
C VAL A 14 25.60 -17.52 6.59
N ALA A 15 24.98 -18.62 7.05
CA ALA A 15 25.21 -19.16 8.38
C ALA A 15 26.70 -19.48 8.62
N GLU A 16 27.36 -20.14 7.67
CA GLU A 16 28.80 -20.42 7.76
C GLU A 16 29.66 -19.15 7.78
N MET A 17 29.22 -18.08 7.11
CA MET A 17 29.91 -16.78 7.10
C MET A 17 29.73 -16.07 8.45
N LEU A 18 28.51 -16.03 8.98
CA LEU A 18 28.18 -15.42 10.26
C LEU A 18 28.91 -16.11 11.41
N GLU A 19 28.99 -17.44 11.42
CA GLU A 19 29.74 -18.19 12.44
C GLU A 19 31.24 -17.85 12.45
N LYS A 20 31.84 -17.62 11.27
CA LYS A 20 33.27 -17.36 11.14
C LYS A 20 33.68 -15.93 11.51
N HIS A 21 32.74 -15.00 11.40
CA HIS A 21 32.95 -13.56 11.59
C HIS A 21 32.08 -13.00 12.73
N ALA A 22 31.63 -13.88 13.64
CA ALA A 22 30.75 -13.52 14.74
C ALA A 22 31.39 -12.44 15.64
N GLY A 23 30.79 -11.24 15.65
CA GLY A 23 31.24 -10.10 16.45
C GLY A 23 32.12 -9.08 15.72
N GLU A 24 32.38 -9.24 14.42
CA GLU A 24 33.19 -8.32 13.62
C GLU A 24 32.41 -7.16 13.01
N HIS A 25 31.08 -7.28 12.91
CA HIS A 25 30.20 -6.31 12.23
C HIS A 25 28.97 -5.96 13.08
N THR A 26 28.44 -4.76 12.88
CA THR A 26 27.14 -4.35 13.42
C THR A 26 25.99 -5.03 12.67
N GLU A 27 24.77 -4.94 13.21
CA GLU A 27 23.57 -5.49 12.57
C GLU A 27 23.31 -4.87 11.18
N GLU A 28 23.40 -3.55 11.06
CA GLU A 28 23.26 -2.82 9.79
C GLU A 28 24.33 -3.21 8.75
N GLU A 29 25.59 -3.38 9.18
CA GLU A 29 26.67 -3.85 8.30
C GLU A 29 26.43 -5.28 7.80
N TRP A 30 25.79 -6.12 8.62
CA TRP A 30 25.41 -7.48 8.24
C TRP A 30 24.27 -7.50 7.22
N GLU A 31 23.23 -6.68 7.39
CA GLU A 31 22.14 -6.58 6.41
C GLU A 31 22.68 -6.20 5.02
N ASP A 32 23.52 -5.16 4.97
CA ASP A 32 24.19 -4.69 3.77
C ASP A 32 25.08 -5.76 3.12
N ALA A 33 25.82 -6.52 3.93
CA ALA A 33 26.70 -7.59 3.46
C ALA A 33 25.91 -8.78 2.92
N ILE A 34 24.81 -9.16 3.58
CA ILE A 34 23.92 -10.25 3.17
C ILE A 34 23.26 -9.90 1.83
N ALA A 35 22.75 -8.68 1.66
CA ALA A 35 22.16 -8.22 0.41
C ALA A 35 23.15 -8.33 -0.77
N LYS A 36 24.38 -7.81 -0.60
CA LYS A 36 25.45 -7.92 -1.62
C LYS A 36 25.85 -9.37 -1.89
N ALA A 37 25.87 -10.21 -0.86
CA ALA A 37 26.17 -11.63 -1.01
C ALA A 37 25.08 -12.36 -1.80
N TYR A 38 23.80 -12.02 -1.59
CA TYR A 38 22.67 -12.60 -2.33
C TYR A 38 22.71 -12.22 -3.81
N GLU A 39 22.97 -10.94 -4.11
CA GLU A 39 23.14 -10.47 -5.48
C GLU A 39 24.23 -11.27 -6.20
N LYS A 40 25.40 -11.40 -5.56
CA LYS A 40 26.52 -12.20 -6.09
C LYS A 40 26.20 -13.68 -6.20
N PHE A 41 25.41 -14.22 -5.28
CA PHE A 41 24.97 -15.61 -5.32
C PHE A 41 24.16 -15.90 -6.59
N GLY A 42 23.27 -14.99 -6.99
CA GLY A 42 22.49 -15.11 -8.22
C GLY A 42 23.33 -15.22 -9.51
N ASP A 43 24.54 -14.64 -9.49
CA ASP A 43 25.50 -14.66 -10.60
C ASP A 43 26.62 -15.70 -10.44
N THR A 44 26.59 -16.48 -9.36
CA THR A 44 27.61 -17.51 -9.11
C THR A 44 27.24 -18.81 -9.82
N TYR A 45 28.18 -19.33 -10.61
CA TYR A 45 28.00 -20.60 -11.32
C TYR A 45 27.82 -21.79 -10.35
N MET A 46 26.77 -22.59 -10.57
CA MET A 46 26.47 -23.77 -9.78
C MET A 46 26.60 -25.03 -10.63
N GLY A 47 27.65 -25.82 -10.38
CA GLY A 47 27.91 -27.06 -11.11
C GLY A 47 26.75 -28.08 -11.05
N ALA A 48 25.94 -28.05 -10.00
CA ALA A 48 24.78 -28.92 -9.85
C ALA A 48 23.66 -28.68 -10.90
N ILE A 49 23.54 -27.45 -11.40
CA ILE A 49 22.58 -27.07 -12.45
C ILE A 49 23.25 -26.66 -13.76
N GLY A 50 24.59 -26.62 -13.78
CA GLY A 50 25.38 -26.26 -14.96
C GLY A 50 25.24 -24.79 -15.39
N MET A 51 24.70 -23.91 -14.55
CA MET A 51 24.47 -22.49 -14.82
C MET A 51 24.36 -21.68 -13.51
N THR A 52 24.15 -20.36 -13.60
CA THR A 52 23.85 -19.52 -12.43
C THR A 52 22.35 -19.56 -12.07
N PRO A 53 21.94 -19.24 -10.83
CA PRO A 53 20.52 -19.08 -10.47
C PRO A 53 19.77 -18.11 -11.38
N ARG A 54 20.35 -16.96 -11.74
CA ARG A 54 19.72 -16.02 -12.69
C ARG A 54 19.50 -16.67 -14.06
N GLN A 55 20.52 -17.34 -14.60
CA GLN A 55 20.43 -18.03 -15.89
C GLN A 55 19.41 -19.18 -15.87
N TYR A 56 19.14 -19.78 -14.72
CA TYR A 56 18.15 -20.83 -14.57
C TYR A 56 16.74 -20.30 -14.86
N PHE A 57 16.36 -19.18 -14.24
CA PHE A 57 15.06 -18.53 -14.47
C PHE A 57 15.01 -17.81 -15.82
N GLU A 58 16.08 -17.12 -16.24
CA GLU A 58 16.14 -16.40 -17.52
C GLU A 58 15.84 -17.30 -18.74
N LYS A 59 16.23 -18.57 -18.69
CA LYS A 59 15.97 -19.52 -19.78
C LYS A 59 14.53 -20.01 -19.86
N MET A 60 13.72 -19.78 -18.83
CA MET A 60 12.32 -20.19 -18.81
C MET A 60 11.47 -19.27 -19.68
N THR A 61 10.36 -19.80 -20.20
CA THR A 61 9.30 -18.99 -20.81
C THR A 61 8.48 -18.31 -19.72
N ASP A 62 7.67 -17.31 -20.08
CA ASP A 62 6.82 -16.60 -19.12
C ASP A 62 5.86 -17.57 -18.40
N SER A 63 5.22 -18.47 -19.15
CA SER A 63 4.42 -19.56 -18.56
C SER A 63 5.27 -20.47 -17.67
N GLY A 64 6.51 -20.78 -18.07
CA GLY A 64 7.41 -21.60 -17.27
C GLY A 64 7.78 -20.96 -15.93
N LEU A 65 7.98 -19.65 -15.88
CA LEU A 65 8.23 -18.90 -14.65
C LEU A 65 7.00 -18.90 -13.74
N VAL A 66 5.82 -18.63 -14.29
CA VAL A 66 4.57 -18.63 -13.51
C VAL A 66 4.25 -20.02 -12.96
N GLU A 67 4.39 -21.07 -13.75
CA GLU A 67 4.21 -22.44 -13.26
C GLU A 67 5.27 -22.81 -12.21
N THR A 68 6.48 -22.28 -12.33
CA THR A 68 7.53 -22.46 -11.32
C THR A 68 7.16 -21.76 -10.01
N LEU A 69 6.66 -20.52 -10.06
CA LEU A 69 6.14 -19.79 -8.89
C LEU A 69 5.03 -20.59 -8.19
N LYS A 70 4.03 -21.07 -8.95
CA LYS A 70 2.96 -21.92 -8.42
C LYS A 70 3.50 -23.16 -7.71
N GLU A 71 4.51 -23.81 -8.30
CA GLU A 71 5.12 -24.99 -7.72
C GLU A 71 5.87 -24.68 -6.40
N TYR A 72 6.52 -23.51 -6.28
CA TYR A 72 7.20 -23.11 -5.02
C TYR A 72 6.20 -23.00 -3.88
N ILE A 73 5.10 -22.30 -4.12
CA ILE A 73 4.00 -22.13 -3.16
C ILE A 73 3.38 -23.50 -2.82
N LEU A 74 3.05 -24.30 -3.84
CA LEU A 74 2.43 -25.63 -3.66
C LEU A 74 3.31 -26.60 -2.84
N GLN A 75 4.63 -26.46 -2.91
CA GLN A 75 5.57 -27.30 -2.17
C GLN A 75 5.99 -26.72 -0.81
N ASP A 76 5.44 -25.58 -0.40
CA ASP A 76 5.83 -24.87 0.82
C ASP A 76 7.35 -24.59 0.85
N VAL A 77 7.89 -24.20 -0.32
CA VAL A 77 9.29 -23.79 -0.49
C VAL A 77 9.31 -22.28 -0.69
N PRO A 78 10.12 -21.51 0.06
CA PRO A 78 10.23 -20.07 -0.12
C PRO A 78 10.48 -19.69 -1.58
N VAL A 79 9.69 -18.74 -2.11
CA VAL A 79 9.84 -18.23 -3.46
C VAL A 79 11.12 -17.37 -3.50
N PRO A 80 12.14 -17.73 -4.29
CA PRO A 80 13.39 -16.98 -4.31
C PRO A 80 13.22 -15.60 -4.94
N ASP A 81 13.81 -14.56 -4.36
CA ASP A 81 13.79 -13.19 -4.92
C ASP A 81 14.34 -13.13 -6.36
N ILE A 82 15.21 -14.06 -6.74
CA ILE A 82 15.74 -14.16 -8.11
C ILE A 82 14.63 -14.53 -9.12
N LEU A 83 13.65 -15.36 -8.70
CA LEU A 83 12.48 -15.67 -9.52
C LEU A 83 11.57 -14.44 -9.64
N CYS A 84 11.26 -13.79 -8.52
CA CYS A 84 10.47 -12.56 -8.49
C CYS A 84 11.10 -11.48 -9.38
N GLY A 85 12.41 -11.23 -9.23
CA GLY A 85 13.12 -10.23 -10.03
C GLY A 85 13.15 -10.54 -11.53
N GLU A 86 13.17 -11.82 -11.94
CA GLU A 86 13.05 -12.18 -13.36
C GLU A 86 11.62 -12.02 -13.88
N LEU A 87 10.59 -12.28 -13.06
CA LEU A 87 9.19 -11.99 -13.39
C LEU A 87 8.95 -10.48 -13.53
N GLU A 88 9.40 -9.67 -12.57
CA GLU A 88 9.32 -8.20 -12.59
C GLU A 88 10.01 -7.61 -13.82
N LYS A 89 11.23 -8.09 -14.13
CA LYS A 89 11.99 -7.66 -15.31
C LYS A 89 11.24 -7.90 -16.63
N ARG A 90 10.40 -8.95 -16.70
CA ARG A 90 9.56 -9.25 -17.87
C ARG A 90 8.25 -8.47 -17.86
N GLY A 91 7.86 -7.91 -16.71
CA GLY A 91 6.62 -7.18 -16.50
C GLY A 91 5.39 -8.08 -16.50
N ALA A 92 4.21 -7.46 -16.57
CA ALA A 92 2.92 -8.15 -16.54
C ALA A 92 2.65 -8.94 -17.83
N SER A 93 3.31 -10.08 -17.98
CA SER A 93 3.07 -11.04 -19.06
C SER A 93 1.64 -11.62 -18.97
N GLU A 94 1.10 -12.12 -20.09
CA GLU A 94 -0.24 -12.75 -20.11
C GLU A 94 -0.39 -13.89 -19.07
N PRO A 95 0.61 -14.80 -18.88
CA PRO A 95 0.54 -15.80 -17.84
C PRO A 95 0.50 -15.23 -16.42
N LEU A 96 1.20 -14.11 -16.18
CA LEU A 96 1.22 -13.45 -14.87
C LEU A 96 -0.12 -12.75 -14.59
N LEU A 97 -0.68 -12.04 -15.57
CA LEU A 97 -2.02 -11.45 -15.48
C LEU A 97 -3.11 -12.51 -15.21
N ALA A 98 -2.96 -13.71 -15.77
CA ALA A 98 -3.89 -14.80 -15.56
C ALA A 98 -3.97 -15.25 -14.08
N LEU A 99 -2.93 -15.01 -13.27
CA LEU A 99 -2.94 -15.33 -11.84
C LEU A 99 -3.97 -14.54 -11.06
N LEU A 100 -4.41 -13.38 -11.55
CA LEU A 100 -5.46 -12.58 -10.90
C LEU A 100 -6.84 -13.24 -10.92
N HIS A 101 -7.00 -14.35 -11.65
CA HIS A 101 -8.22 -15.16 -11.69
C HIS A 101 -8.14 -16.41 -10.80
N GLU A 102 -7.02 -16.61 -10.10
CA GLU A 102 -6.89 -17.66 -9.11
C GLU A 102 -7.51 -17.19 -7.78
N THR A 103 -7.77 -18.15 -6.89
CA THR A 103 -8.36 -17.90 -5.56
C THR A 103 -7.39 -18.22 -4.42
N ASP A 104 -6.18 -18.66 -4.73
CA ASP A 104 -5.13 -18.88 -3.73
C ASP A 104 -4.55 -17.52 -3.31
N GLU A 105 -4.74 -17.15 -2.04
CA GLU A 105 -4.41 -15.80 -1.53
C GLU A 105 -2.91 -15.49 -1.66
N GLU A 106 -2.03 -16.44 -1.36
CA GLU A 106 -0.58 -16.25 -1.47
C GLU A 106 -0.17 -16.02 -2.92
N LEU A 107 -0.68 -16.83 -3.84
CA LEU A 107 -0.42 -16.69 -5.27
C LEU A 107 -0.95 -15.37 -5.83
N VAL A 108 -2.16 -14.97 -5.44
CA VAL A 108 -2.75 -13.69 -5.84
C VAL A 108 -1.93 -12.53 -5.28
N HIS A 109 -1.50 -12.59 -4.02
CA HIS A 109 -0.66 -11.58 -3.42
C HIS A 109 0.68 -11.42 -4.16
N TYR A 110 1.33 -12.53 -4.56
CA TYR A 110 2.49 -12.48 -5.45
C TYR A 110 2.16 -11.81 -6.79
N ALA A 111 1.03 -12.17 -7.40
CA ALA A 111 0.60 -11.57 -8.67
C ALA A 111 0.43 -10.04 -8.55
N LEU A 112 -0.24 -9.56 -7.50
CA LEU A 112 -0.44 -8.12 -7.25
C LEU A 112 0.90 -7.38 -7.16
N ASN A 113 1.84 -7.90 -6.37
CA ASN A 113 3.15 -7.27 -6.19
C ASN A 113 3.99 -7.27 -7.48
N LEU A 114 3.99 -8.38 -8.23
CA LEU A 114 4.78 -8.52 -9.46
C LEU A 114 4.19 -7.74 -10.64
N ILE A 115 2.87 -7.60 -10.71
CA ILE A 115 2.18 -6.84 -11.77
C ILE A 115 2.22 -5.34 -11.47
N GLY A 116 2.04 -4.96 -10.20
CA GLY A 116 1.93 -3.58 -9.77
C GLY A 116 0.79 -2.85 -10.47
N SER A 117 1.03 -1.60 -10.87
CA SER A 117 0.06 -0.68 -11.46
C SER A 117 -0.07 -0.80 -12.99
N ASP A 118 0.14 -1.99 -13.56
CA ASP A 118 -0.04 -2.20 -15.01
C ASP A 118 -1.49 -1.86 -15.43
N PRO A 119 -1.70 -0.97 -16.42
CA PRO A 119 -3.04 -0.56 -16.85
C PRO A 119 -3.95 -1.70 -17.30
N ARG A 120 -3.38 -2.83 -17.76
CA ARG A 120 -4.14 -4.02 -18.19
C ARG A 120 -4.75 -4.76 -17.01
N ALA A 121 -4.21 -4.62 -15.80
CA ALA A 121 -4.70 -5.27 -14.60
C ALA A 121 -5.80 -4.47 -13.89
N LEU A 122 -5.83 -3.14 -14.06
CA LEU A 122 -6.82 -2.25 -13.43
C LEU A 122 -8.28 -2.72 -13.58
N PRO A 123 -8.74 -3.23 -14.74
CA PRO A 123 -10.10 -3.78 -14.86
C PRO A 123 -10.35 -4.93 -13.88
N ARG A 124 -9.42 -5.88 -13.80
CA ARG A 124 -9.53 -7.04 -12.94
C ARG A 124 -9.42 -6.62 -11.46
N TYR A 125 -8.52 -5.72 -11.12
CA TYR A 125 -8.39 -5.19 -9.75
C TYR A 125 -9.69 -4.57 -9.24
N ALA A 126 -10.37 -3.78 -10.08
CA ALA A 126 -11.64 -3.17 -9.72
C ALA A 126 -12.77 -4.21 -9.52
N GLU A 127 -12.76 -5.29 -10.30
CA GLU A 127 -13.70 -6.41 -10.13
C GLU A 127 -13.47 -7.15 -8.81
N MET A 128 -12.20 -7.47 -8.50
CA MET A 128 -11.79 -8.17 -7.27
C MET A 128 -12.24 -7.46 -5.99
N LEU A 129 -12.29 -6.12 -5.98
CA LEU A 129 -12.77 -5.36 -4.82
C LEU A 129 -14.21 -5.70 -4.42
N SER A 130 -15.02 -6.20 -5.35
CA SER A 130 -16.43 -6.55 -5.13
C SER A 130 -16.65 -8.04 -4.88
N GLU A 131 -15.61 -8.85 -5.02
CA GLU A 131 -15.67 -10.31 -4.87
C GLU A 131 -15.55 -10.68 -3.38
N GLU A 132 -16.32 -11.68 -2.97
CA GLU A 132 -16.34 -12.17 -1.58
C GLU A 132 -15.19 -13.17 -1.33
N GLU A 133 -14.58 -13.66 -2.40
CA GLU A 133 -13.46 -14.61 -2.41
C GLU A 133 -12.16 -14.01 -1.87
N TYR A 134 -12.05 -12.68 -1.81
CA TYR A 134 -10.85 -11.98 -1.35
C TYR A 134 -11.08 -11.26 -0.02
N ASP A 135 -10.12 -11.44 0.89
CA ASP A 135 -10.11 -10.84 2.21
C ASP A 135 -9.71 -9.36 2.19
N GLU A 136 -9.65 -8.76 3.39
CA GLU A 136 -9.26 -7.36 3.57
C GLU A 136 -7.82 -7.10 3.13
N HIS A 137 -6.88 -8.04 3.35
CA HIS A 137 -5.47 -7.85 2.96
C HIS A 137 -5.29 -7.74 1.45
N ILE A 138 -5.97 -8.59 0.68
CA ILE A 138 -5.97 -8.49 -0.78
C ILE A 138 -6.67 -7.20 -1.23
N LYS A 139 -7.79 -6.82 -0.61
CA LYS A 139 -8.53 -5.59 -0.97
C LYS A 139 -7.76 -4.31 -0.65
N ASP A 140 -7.02 -4.28 0.45
CA ASP A 140 -6.13 -3.18 0.81
C ASP A 140 -5.03 -3.01 -0.25
N ALA A 141 -4.37 -4.11 -0.65
CA ALA A 141 -3.34 -4.09 -1.69
C ALA A 141 -3.90 -3.63 -3.05
N LEU A 142 -5.11 -4.08 -3.41
CA LEU A 142 -5.80 -3.62 -4.62
C LEU A 142 -6.09 -2.12 -4.59
N ALA A 143 -6.54 -1.60 -3.44
CA ALA A 143 -6.80 -0.17 -3.28
C ALA A 143 -5.53 0.66 -3.40
N ASP A 144 -4.41 0.19 -2.83
CA ASP A 144 -3.08 0.80 -2.99
C ASP A 144 -2.67 0.91 -4.46
N LEU A 145 -2.77 -0.18 -5.20
CA LEU A 145 -2.44 -0.21 -6.63
C LEU A 145 -3.37 0.68 -7.47
N LEU A 146 -4.68 0.64 -7.20
CA LEU A 146 -5.67 1.43 -7.94
C LEU A 146 -5.54 2.93 -7.69
N LYS A 147 -5.06 3.35 -6.51
CA LYS A 147 -4.80 4.77 -6.19
C LYS A 147 -3.74 5.40 -7.10
N GLU A 148 -2.76 4.63 -7.55
CA GLU A 148 -1.70 5.13 -8.44
C GLU A 148 -2.23 5.52 -9.83
N SER A 149 -3.33 4.89 -10.26
CA SER A 149 -3.99 5.11 -11.55
C SER A 149 -5.49 5.42 -11.37
N ALA A 150 -5.81 6.24 -10.36
CA ALA A 150 -7.19 6.49 -9.94
C ALA A 150 -8.05 7.11 -11.05
N ASP A 151 -7.48 7.99 -11.89
CA ASP A 151 -8.20 8.60 -13.01
C ASP A 151 -8.54 7.56 -14.10
N GLU A 152 -7.65 6.61 -14.38
CA GLU A 152 -7.90 5.51 -15.32
C GLU A 152 -8.93 4.50 -14.78
N ALA A 153 -8.89 4.24 -13.47
CA ALA A 153 -9.79 3.29 -12.80
C ALA A 153 -11.19 3.88 -12.52
N LYS A 154 -11.33 5.21 -12.43
CA LYS A 154 -12.52 5.94 -11.97
C LYS A 154 -13.86 5.37 -12.44
N GLU A 155 -14.03 5.10 -13.74
CA GLU A 155 -15.32 4.63 -14.28
C GLU A 155 -15.75 3.26 -13.72
N ARG A 156 -14.79 2.43 -13.33
CA ARG A 156 -15.04 1.12 -12.72
C ARG A 156 -15.26 1.22 -11.21
N ILE A 157 -14.64 2.20 -10.56
CA ILE A 157 -14.71 2.40 -9.11
C ILE A 157 -16.00 3.14 -8.70
N LEU A 158 -16.48 4.08 -9.50
CA LEU A 158 -17.69 4.86 -9.20
C LEU A 158 -18.93 4.02 -8.82
N PRO A 159 -19.24 2.90 -9.51
CA PRO A 159 -20.32 2.01 -9.11
C PRO A 159 -20.16 1.42 -7.70
N LEU A 160 -18.92 1.19 -7.25
CA LEU A 160 -18.60 0.51 -5.98
C LEU A 160 -18.94 1.34 -4.75
N VAL A 161 -19.08 2.67 -4.90
CA VAL A 161 -19.54 3.59 -3.84
C VAL A 161 -20.92 3.18 -3.28
N LYS A 162 -21.70 2.42 -4.04
CA LYS A 162 -23.05 1.95 -3.65
C LYS A 162 -23.08 0.50 -3.17
N THR A 163 -21.92 -0.07 -2.88
CA THR A 163 -21.75 -1.46 -2.47
C THR A 163 -21.01 -1.53 -1.14
N GLU A 164 -20.80 -2.73 -0.60
CA GLU A 164 -19.97 -2.93 0.60
C GLU A 164 -18.51 -2.49 0.39
N SER A 165 -18.04 -2.44 -0.87
CA SER A 165 -16.70 -1.94 -1.23
C SER A 165 -16.59 -0.40 -1.21
N LYS A 166 -17.60 0.30 -0.69
CA LYS A 166 -17.64 1.77 -0.60
C LYS A 166 -16.38 2.38 0.06
N PRO A 167 -15.85 1.85 1.20
CA PRO A 167 -14.66 2.42 1.83
C PRO A 167 -13.46 2.49 0.86
N TYR A 168 -13.14 1.37 0.20
CA TYR A 168 -12.09 1.29 -0.82
C TYR A 168 -12.37 2.22 -2.00
N ALA A 169 -13.62 2.26 -2.46
CA ALA A 169 -14.00 3.09 -3.59
C ALA A 169 -13.75 4.58 -3.30
N LEU A 170 -14.15 5.07 -2.12
CA LEU A 170 -13.93 6.47 -1.73
C LEU A 170 -12.45 6.79 -1.58
N GLU A 171 -11.67 5.87 -1.00
CA GLU A 171 -10.23 6.05 -0.86
C GLU A 171 -9.53 6.20 -2.23
N ILE A 172 -9.83 5.31 -3.17
CA ILE A 172 -9.28 5.37 -4.53
C ILE A 172 -9.71 6.65 -5.25
N LEU A 173 -11.00 6.97 -5.20
CA LEU A 173 -11.56 8.15 -5.87
C LEU A 173 -11.01 9.47 -5.30
N SER A 174 -10.62 9.51 -4.03
CA SER A 174 -9.95 10.65 -3.41
C SER A 174 -8.61 11.00 -4.09
N ARG A 175 -8.01 10.04 -4.81
CA ARG A 175 -6.72 10.23 -5.49
C ARG A 175 -6.85 10.68 -6.94
N CYS A 176 -8.05 10.67 -7.53
CA CYS A 176 -8.29 11.21 -8.88
C CYS A 176 -7.79 12.65 -8.99
N LYS A 177 -7.08 12.98 -10.08
CA LYS A 177 -6.57 14.32 -10.36
C LYS A 177 -7.48 15.08 -11.31
N GLN A 178 -8.22 14.37 -12.16
CA GLN A 178 -9.20 14.98 -13.03
C GLN A 178 -10.49 15.27 -12.28
N LYS A 179 -10.94 16.53 -12.35
CA LYS A 179 -12.20 16.93 -11.72
C LYS A 179 -13.38 16.30 -12.45
N ASP A 180 -14.25 15.65 -11.67
CA ASP A 180 -15.43 14.94 -12.13
C ASP A 180 -16.51 15.14 -11.08
N ASP A 181 -17.67 15.67 -11.50
CA ASP A 181 -18.76 15.97 -10.58
C ASP A 181 -19.26 14.72 -9.84
N ARG A 182 -19.22 13.54 -10.45
CA ARG A 182 -19.68 12.30 -9.80
C ARG A 182 -18.74 11.89 -8.68
N VAL A 183 -17.43 12.07 -8.87
CA VAL A 183 -16.41 11.80 -7.85
C VAL A 183 -16.54 12.79 -6.71
N PHE A 184 -16.62 14.08 -7.03
CA PHE A 184 -16.82 15.14 -6.04
C PHE A 184 -18.07 14.89 -5.18
N GLU A 185 -19.21 14.60 -5.81
CA GLU A 185 -20.45 14.34 -5.08
C GLU A 185 -20.39 13.05 -4.24
N ALA A 186 -19.69 12.01 -4.68
CA ALA A 186 -19.47 10.81 -3.89
C ALA A 186 -18.69 11.10 -2.59
N LEU A 187 -17.56 11.81 -2.71
CA LEU A 187 -16.73 12.18 -1.56
C LEU A 187 -17.45 13.16 -0.63
N LEU A 188 -18.12 14.17 -1.19
CA LEU A 188 -18.86 15.17 -0.41
C LEU A 188 -20.07 14.56 0.30
N SER A 189 -20.78 13.64 -0.36
CA SER A 189 -21.88 12.92 0.28
C SER A 189 -21.37 12.07 1.43
N ALA A 190 -20.25 11.35 1.25
CA ALA A 190 -19.65 10.56 2.32
C ALA A 190 -19.30 11.43 3.53
N PHE A 191 -18.65 12.57 3.31
CA PHE A 191 -18.34 13.53 4.36
C PHE A 191 -19.58 14.04 5.11
N ARG A 192 -20.67 14.36 4.39
CA ARG A 192 -21.89 14.92 4.99
C ARG A 192 -22.75 13.91 5.75
N THR A 193 -22.69 12.64 5.38
CA THR A 193 -23.58 11.60 5.91
C THR A 193 -22.84 10.53 6.71
N GLY A 194 -21.52 10.61 6.79
CA GLY A 194 -20.69 9.71 7.59
C GLY A 194 -20.98 9.85 9.08
N GLU A 195 -20.56 8.83 9.82
CA GLU A 195 -20.55 8.86 11.28
C GLU A 195 -19.48 9.84 11.77
N GLU A 196 -19.60 10.32 13.01
CA GLU A 196 -18.71 11.38 13.54
C GLU A 196 -17.24 10.92 13.54
N GLU A 197 -16.99 9.65 13.85
CA GLU A 197 -15.66 9.03 13.78
C GLU A 197 -15.06 8.97 12.36
N GLU A 198 -15.87 9.04 11.30
CA GLU A 198 -15.42 9.00 9.91
C GLU A 198 -15.14 10.39 9.34
N VAL A 199 -15.65 11.45 9.97
CA VAL A 199 -15.49 12.84 9.53
C VAL A 199 -14.01 13.21 9.30
N PRO A 200 -13.05 12.87 10.20
CA PRO A 200 -11.64 13.16 9.97
C PRO A 200 -11.11 12.51 8.67
N LEU A 201 -11.46 11.25 8.42
CA LEU A 201 -11.05 10.50 7.23
C LEU A 201 -11.62 11.15 5.96
N TYR A 202 -12.92 11.43 5.94
CA TYR A 202 -13.57 12.01 4.77
C TYR A 202 -13.15 13.47 4.50
N ALA A 203 -12.81 14.25 5.53
CA ALA A 203 -12.16 15.55 5.38
C ALA A 203 -10.81 15.40 4.65
N GLY A 204 -10.01 14.41 5.07
CA GLY A 204 -8.76 14.04 4.41
C GLY A 204 -8.94 13.65 2.93
N TYR A 205 -10.01 12.90 2.60
CA TYR A 205 -10.32 12.55 1.21
C TYR A 205 -10.69 13.77 0.36
N LEU A 206 -11.49 14.71 0.90
CA LEU A 206 -11.81 15.96 0.20
C LEU A 206 -10.57 16.82 -0.04
N ALA A 207 -9.66 16.88 0.95
CA ALA A 207 -8.38 17.57 0.82
C ALA A 207 -7.49 16.92 -0.25
N ALA A 208 -7.38 15.59 -0.23
CA ALA A 208 -6.59 14.83 -1.20
C ALA A 208 -7.13 14.97 -2.64
N TYR A 209 -8.45 15.01 -2.80
CA TYR A 209 -9.09 15.24 -4.08
C TYR A 209 -8.85 16.67 -4.58
N GLY A 210 -8.87 17.65 -3.66
CA GLY A 210 -8.41 19.01 -3.91
C GLY A 210 -9.41 19.90 -4.65
N ASP A 211 -10.72 19.70 -4.47
CA ASP A 211 -11.77 20.52 -5.10
C ASP A 211 -12.32 21.54 -4.09
N GLU A 212 -12.06 22.83 -4.34
CA GLU A 212 -12.42 23.95 -3.45
C GLU A 212 -13.93 24.06 -3.17
N ARG A 213 -14.78 23.44 -4.00
CA ARG A 213 -16.24 23.38 -3.76
C ARG A 213 -16.59 22.68 -2.44
N ALA A 214 -15.67 21.92 -1.84
CA ALA A 214 -15.83 21.31 -0.53
C ALA A 214 -15.74 22.32 0.64
N LEU A 215 -15.10 23.48 0.44
CA LEU A 215 -14.84 24.46 1.50
C LEU A 215 -16.08 24.84 2.32
N PRO A 216 -17.26 25.14 1.74
CA PRO A 216 -18.44 25.49 2.54
C PRO A 216 -18.86 24.38 3.51
N ALA A 217 -18.80 23.11 3.08
CA ALA A 217 -19.18 21.98 3.93
C ALA A 217 -18.16 21.76 5.06
N LEU A 218 -16.87 21.90 4.77
CA LEU A 218 -15.80 21.82 5.77
C LEU A 218 -15.90 22.96 6.79
N GLN A 219 -16.16 24.19 6.33
CA GLN A 219 -16.34 25.38 7.17
C GLN A 219 -17.56 25.26 8.09
N GLU A 220 -18.66 24.71 7.58
CA GLU A 220 -19.84 24.42 8.39
C GLU A 220 -19.54 23.39 9.49
N HIS A 221 -18.81 22.32 9.17
CA HIS A 221 -18.48 21.27 10.14
C HIS A 221 -17.49 21.76 11.21
N ILE A 222 -16.43 22.48 10.85
CA ILE A 222 -15.42 22.93 11.83
C ILE A 222 -15.99 23.96 12.82
N ALA A 223 -17.05 24.68 12.44
CA ALA A 223 -17.72 25.65 13.29
C ALA A 223 -18.56 25.01 14.40
N ARG A 224 -18.81 23.70 14.33
CA ARG A 224 -19.46 22.94 15.40
C ARG A 224 -18.59 22.94 16.68
N GLU A 225 -19.20 23.23 17.81
CA GLU A 225 -18.50 23.27 19.11
C GLU A 225 -18.32 21.89 19.76
N ASP A 226 -19.09 20.89 19.31
CA ASP A 226 -19.15 19.54 19.85
C ASP A 226 -18.15 18.55 19.23
N ILE A 227 -17.35 18.99 18.24
CA ILE A 227 -16.32 18.16 17.62
C ILE A 227 -15.09 18.01 18.53
N ASP A 228 -14.45 16.84 18.47
CA ASP A 228 -13.22 16.55 19.21
C ASP A 228 -11.98 17.20 18.58
N PHE A 229 -10.86 17.13 19.29
CA PHE A 229 -9.60 17.75 18.84
C PHE A 229 -9.06 17.15 17.53
N VAL A 230 -9.16 15.82 17.34
CA VAL A 230 -8.67 15.16 16.12
C VAL A 230 -9.47 15.62 14.90
N THR A 231 -10.80 15.61 15.01
CA THR A 231 -11.73 16.08 13.98
C THR A 231 -11.47 17.55 13.63
N PHE A 232 -11.26 18.39 14.65
CA PHE A 232 -10.89 19.79 14.43
C PHE A 232 -9.59 19.93 13.64
N GLN A 233 -8.54 19.17 13.97
CA GLN A 233 -7.25 19.23 13.27
C GLN A 233 -7.38 18.82 11.81
N GLU A 234 -8.04 17.70 11.52
CA GLU A 234 -8.21 17.21 10.15
C GLU A 234 -9.08 18.15 9.31
N LEU A 235 -10.17 18.69 9.87
CA LEU A 235 -10.98 19.71 9.18
C LEU A 235 -10.18 20.97 8.88
N LYS A 236 -9.37 21.43 9.84
CA LYS A 236 -8.52 22.61 9.65
C LYS A 236 -7.48 22.37 8.56
N PHE A 237 -6.80 21.22 8.60
CA PHE A 237 -5.86 20.81 7.56
C PHE A 237 -6.53 20.77 6.18
N ALA A 238 -7.72 20.16 6.08
CA ALA A 238 -8.45 20.07 4.83
C ALA A 238 -8.85 21.45 4.28
N ILE A 239 -9.32 22.35 5.14
CA ILE A 239 -9.65 23.74 4.76
C ILE A 239 -8.41 24.46 4.23
N GLU A 240 -7.28 24.39 4.93
CA GLU A 240 -6.04 25.05 4.55
C GLU A 240 -5.46 24.46 3.26
N ALA A 241 -5.51 23.13 3.08
CA ALA A 241 -5.08 22.45 1.86
C ALA A 241 -5.88 22.88 0.62
N LEU A 242 -7.16 23.25 0.80
CA LEU A 242 -8.04 23.77 -0.23
C LEU A 242 -7.95 25.30 -0.39
N GLY A 243 -7.04 25.97 0.32
CA GLY A 243 -6.83 27.43 0.25
C GLY A 243 -7.81 28.26 1.08
N GLY A 244 -8.60 27.63 1.94
CA GLY A 244 -9.42 28.31 2.94
C GLY A 244 -8.63 28.65 4.21
N GLU A 245 -9.28 29.34 5.14
CA GLU A 245 -8.71 29.69 6.44
C GLU A 245 -9.77 29.49 7.54
N TYR A 246 -9.33 29.02 8.71
CA TYR A 246 -10.15 28.99 9.93
C TYR A 246 -9.39 29.63 11.09
N THR A 247 -9.87 30.80 11.55
CA THR A 247 -9.16 31.65 12.52
C THR A 247 -9.78 31.66 13.92
N ALA A 248 -10.92 31.01 14.12
CA ALA A 248 -11.57 30.99 15.42
C ALA A 248 -10.72 30.22 16.45
N GLN A 249 -10.62 30.79 17.65
CA GLN A 249 -9.93 30.14 18.76
C GLN A 249 -10.83 29.04 19.35
N ARG A 250 -10.22 27.89 19.65
CA ARG A 250 -10.87 26.73 20.26
C ARG A 250 -10.06 26.30 21.47
N ASP A 251 -10.75 25.83 22.49
CA ASP A 251 -10.15 25.26 23.69
C ASP A 251 -10.47 23.76 23.74
N PHE A 252 -9.42 22.94 23.70
CA PHE A 252 -9.50 21.48 23.78
C PHE A 252 -8.81 20.95 25.05
N SER A 253 -8.56 21.80 26.04
CA SER A 253 -7.87 21.41 27.29
C SER A 253 -8.55 20.26 28.03
N GLU A 254 -9.88 20.14 27.91
CA GLU A 254 -10.67 19.05 28.49
C GLU A 254 -10.85 17.84 27.57
N ASP A 255 -10.42 17.91 26.30
CA ASP A 255 -10.54 16.82 25.32
C ASP A 255 -9.54 15.68 25.62
N GLU A 256 -10.03 14.43 25.63
CA GLU A 256 -9.22 13.27 25.98
C GLU A 256 -8.16 12.92 24.91
N SER A 257 -8.45 13.15 23.63
CA SER A 257 -7.49 12.95 22.55
C SER A 257 -6.39 14.00 22.61
N TYR A 258 -6.74 15.26 22.89
CA TYR A 258 -5.78 16.34 23.13
C TYR A 258 -4.84 16.02 24.30
N LYS A 259 -5.39 15.61 25.45
CA LYS A 259 -4.60 15.20 26.63
C LYS A 259 -3.62 14.08 26.30
N LYS A 260 -4.05 13.04 25.56
CA LYS A 260 -3.20 11.92 25.14
C LYS A 260 -2.06 12.36 24.22
N ILE A 261 -2.36 13.18 23.20
CA ILE A 261 -1.36 13.69 22.25
C ILE A 261 -0.33 14.56 22.97
N MET A 262 -0.75 15.44 23.88
CA MET A 262 0.16 16.28 24.65
C MET A 262 1.01 15.48 25.64
N ALA A 263 0.46 14.42 26.25
CA ALA A 263 1.21 13.52 27.11
C ALA A 263 2.28 12.71 26.35
N ALA A 264 1.96 12.23 25.14
CA ALA A 264 2.91 11.55 24.26
C ALA A 264 3.96 12.51 23.67
N GLY A 265 3.55 13.74 23.34
CA GLY A 265 4.38 14.81 22.78
C GLY A 265 5.25 15.55 23.80
N ALA A 266 5.14 15.30 25.10
CA ALA A 266 5.95 15.98 26.13
C ALA A 266 7.48 15.71 26.03
N GLY A 267 7.94 14.92 25.05
CA GLY A 267 9.35 14.79 24.65
C GLY A 267 9.77 15.59 23.40
N THR A 268 8.84 16.18 22.66
CA THR A 268 9.11 17.03 21.48
C THR A 268 8.14 18.21 21.45
N ASP A 269 8.66 19.42 21.67
CA ASP A 269 7.89 20.66 21.56
C ASP A 269 7.60 20.96 20.08
N ILE A 270 6.52 20.35 19.56
CA ILE A 270 6.09 20.49 18.16
C ILE A 270 5.16 21.69 17.95
N PHE A 271 4.70 22.35 19.03
CA PHE A 271 3.62 23.35 18.95
C PHE A 271 3.98 24.72 19.53
N GLY A 272 5.27 24.96 19.84
CA GLY A 272 5.81 26.33 19.95
C GLY A 272 5.07 27.23 20.93
N SER A 273 4.47 26.66 21.98
CA SER A 273 3.84 27.46 23.02
C SER A 273 4.92 27.88 24.01
N LYS A 274 5.49 29.07 23.79
CA LYS A 274 6.33 29.75 24.78
C LYS A 274 5.59 29.73 26.13
N LYS A 275 6.12 28.97 27.08
CA LYS A 275 5.84 29.19 28.50
C LYS A 275 6.38 30.58 28.84
N ASN A 276 5.51 31.57 28.92
CA ASN A 276 5.82 32.78 29.65
C ASN A 276 5.82 32.41 31.14
N GLY A 277 6.98 32.59 31.78
CA GLY A 277 7.13 32.51 33.23
C GLY A 277 6.50 33.69 33.95
#